data_AF-A0A7W0LF99-F1
#
_entry.id   AF-A0A7W0LF99-F1
#
_cell.length_a   1.000
_cell.length_b   1.000
_cell.length_c   1.000
_cell.angle_alpha   90.00
_cell.angle_beta   90.00
_cell.angle_gamma   90.00
#
_symmetry.space_group_name_H-M   'P 1'
#
loop_
_entity.id
_entity.type
_entity.pdbx_description
1 polymer ?
#
loop_
_entity_poly.entity_id
_entity_poly.type
_entity_poly.pdbx_seq_one_letter_code
_entity_poly.pdbx_strand_id
1 'polypeptide(L)'
;MSSKVLLVVIDAATPHVVCPAIHTGRLPVMQKLAQAGTLHESSVTIFPSITPAATSTIITGAYPAEHGISGASWYDAARDEVAYYGDDFWAILREGFGRFITDFLLRLNGDRLKAPTMFEMIERAGRKAACLNYLVFRGNVPHRVNMPAAMAAIPGVPFTETIDGPSLLSLGDFVNPHLGVTGNIDKEGGLLHRFGMDDASTGAMLRDLAGADALPDFTVAYFADNDYISHKVGPVNALPVVERVDRMLGEAFEAAGGLERFLADHTVIVTSDHGHCDVREDRAAIIGLDHLLSNFRQAELGRPWKKHDEIMICPNMRAAQIYVQTPTRERIEQVAIAILQNPGVDQVIWRSRLTGEGSGYIVDTHRGRLQFSRDASGPSVVDGFGGVWSWSGDADALGLRQDGRSIESSDYPNPFE
;
A
#
# COMPACT_ATOMS: atom_id res chain seq x y z
N MET A 1 -26.24 11.15 -17.50
CA MET A 1 -26.03 10.90 -16.06
C MET A 1 -24.54 10.69 -15.84
N SER A 2 -23.98 11.07 -14.69
CA SER A 2 -22.59 10.77 -14.36
C SER A 2 -22.49 9.27 -14.05
N SER A 3 -21.60 8.54 -14.72
CA SER A 3 -21.29 7.13 -14.39
C SER A 3 -20.84 7.04 -12.92
N LYS A 4 -21.31 6.02 -12.19
CA LYS A 4 -20.81 5.66 -10.84
C LYS A 4 -19.47 4.92 -11.01
N VAL A 5 -18.59 4.96 -10.02
CA VAL A 5 -17.28 4.29 -10.11
C VAL A 5 -17.15 3.20 -9.04
N LEU A 6 -16.76 2.00 -9.46
CA LEU A 6 -16.35 0.90 -8.57
C LEU A 6 -14.85 0.67 -8.74
N LEU A 7 -14.08 0.96 -7.70
CA LEU A 7 -12.66 0.65 -7.59
C LEU A 7 -12.49 -0.65 -6.78
N VAL A 8 -12.06 -1.70 -7.46
CA VAL A 8 -11.70 -2.98 -6.87
C VAL A 8 -10.20 -3.02 -6.67
N VAL A 9 -9.76 -3.24 -5.42
CA VAL A 9 -8.35 -3.41 -5.08
C VAL A 9 -8.14 -4.82 -4.55
N ILE A 10 -7.31 -5.60 -5.22
CA ILE A 10 -6.95 -6.96 -4.82
C ILE A 10 -5.51 -6.92 -4.33
N ASP A 11 -5.31 -7.16 -3.04
CA ASP A 11 -4.00 -7.04 -2.39
C ASP A 11 -2.98 -8.02 -2.97
N ALA A 12 -1.78 -7.54 -3.29
CA ALA A 12 -0.69 -8.31 -3.89
C ALA A 12 -1.04 -9.07 -5.19
N ALA A 13 -2.05 -8.62 -5.94
CA ALA A 13 -2.44 -9.21 -7.22
C ALA A 13 -1.35 -8.98 -8.28
N THR A 14 -0.53 -10.02 -8.47
CA THR A 14 0.74 -9.90 -9.18
C THR A 14 0.57 -10.05 -10.71
N PRO A 15 0.98 -9.06 -11.54
CA PRO A 15 0.70 -9.04 -12.98
C PRO A 15 1.15 -10.29 -13.75
N HIS A 16 2.35 -10.82 -13.46
CA HIS A 16 2.88 -12.00 -14.16
C HIS A 16 2.10 -13.31 -13.86
N VAL A 17 1.16 -13.28 -12.91
CA VAL A 17 0.23 -14.37 -12.61
C VAL A 17 -1.18 -14.03 -13.08
N VAL A 18 -1.65 -12.83 -12.75
CA VAL A 18 -3.03 -12.39 -13.01
C VAL A 18 -3.27 -12.16 -14.51
N CYS A 19 -2.38 -11.48 -15.22
CA CYS A 19 -2.57 -11.16 -16.64
C CYS A 19 -2.63 -12.44 -17.52
N PRO A 20 -1.73 -13.44 -17.35
CA PRO A 20 -1.88 -14.72 -18.03
C PRO A 20 -3.18 -15.47 -17.67
N ALA A 21 -3.65 -15.38 -16.41
CA ALA A 21 -4.89 -16.00 -15.99
C ALA A 21 -6.13 -15.35 -16.64
N ILE A 22 -6.10 -14.03 -16.87
CA ILE A 22 -7.10 -13.31 -17.67
C ILE A 22 -7.06 -13.78 -19.12
N HIS A 23 -5.89 -13.82 -19.75
CA HIS A 23 -5.75 -14.22 -21.16
C HIS A 23 -6.16 -15.66 -21.44
N THR A 24 -5.92 -16.57 -20.48
CA THR A 24 -6.28 -17.99 -20.60
C THR A 24 -7.71 -18.31 -20.17
N GLY A 25 -8.49 -17.30 -19.75
CA GLY A 25 -9.89 -17.48 -19.35
C GLY A 25 -10.09 -18.11 -17.97
N ARG A 26 -9.04 -18.19 -17.14
CA ARG A 26 -9.15 -18.64 -15.74
C ARG A 26 -9.83 -17.60 -14.85
N LEU A 27 -9.76 -16.33 -15.22
CA LEU A 27 -10.47 -15.21 -14.58
C LEU A 27 -11.53 -14.67 -15.55
N PRO A 28 -12.66 -15.39 -15.75
CA PRO A 28 -13.64 -15.07 -16.78
C PRO A 28 -14.32 -13.72 -16.59
N VAL A 29 -14.52 -13.24 -15.37
CA VAL A 29 -15.17 -11.93 -15.13
C VAL A 29 -14.20 -10.80 -15.49
N MET A 30 -12.96 -10.86 -15.01
CA MET A 30 -11.90 -9.91 -15.37
C MET A 30 -11.58 -9.96 -16.88
N GLN A 31 -11.66 -11.13 -17.51
CA GLN A 31 -11.52 -11.25 -18.96
C GLN A 31 -12.61 -10.48 -19.71
N LYS A 32 -13.86 -10.58 -19.29
CA LYS A 32 -14.96 -9.81 -19.89
C LYS A 32 -14.79 -8.30 -19.64
N LEU A 33 -14.33 -7.89 -18.46
CA LEU A 33 -14.01 -6.49 -18.16
C LEU A 33 -12.91 -5.96 -19.09
N ALA A 34 -11.84 -6.75 -19.29
CA ALA A 34 -10.75 -6.39 -20.20
C ALA A 34 -11.23 -6.28 -21.66
N GLN A 35 -12.14 -7.16 -22.10
CA GLN A 35 -12.74 -7.11 -23.43
C GLN A 35 -13.67 -5.92 -23.63
N ALA A 36 -14.39 -5.50 -22.58
CA ALA A 36 -15.28 -4.34 -22.60
C ALA A 36 -14.54 -3.00 -22.41
N GLY A 37 -13.29 -3.04 -21.95
CA GLY A 37 -12.50 -1.87 -21.59
C GLY A 37 -11.05 -1.98 -22.04
N THR A 38 -10.10 -1.83 -21.11
CA THR A 38 -8.66 -1.89 -21.39
C THR A 38 -7.95 -2.59 -20.25
N LEU A 39 -6.98 -3.44 -20.59
CA LEU A 39 -6.07 -4.09 -19.64
C LEU A 39 -4.69 -3.43 -19.75
N HIS A 40 -4.21 -2.86 -18.64
CA HIS A 40 -2.88 -2.27 -18.53
C HIS A 40 -1.96 -3.19 -17.71
N GLU A 41 -1.20 -4.04 -18.38
CA GLU A 41 -0.33 -5.05 -17.74
C GLU A 41 0.92 -4.46 -17.08
N SER A 42 1.37 -3.30 -17.56
CA SER A 42 2.60 -2.63 -17.10
C SER A 42 2.34 -1.54 -16.06
N SER A 43 1.32 -1.71 -15.21
CA SER A 43 1.04 -0.78 -14.12
C SER A 43 2.12 -0.87 -13.04
N VAL A 44 2.63 0.27 -12.59
CA VAL A 44 3.74 0.37 -11.63
C VAL A 44 3.20 0.85 -10.29
N THR A 45 3.54 0.14 -9.21
CA THR A 45 3.23 0.56 -7.83
C THR A 45 4.25 1.58 -7.34
N ILE A 46 3.90 2.25 -6.24
CA ILE A 46 4.76 3.21 -5.54
C ILE A 46 5.96 2.52 -4.89
N PHE A 47 7.00 3.30 -4.58
CA PHE A 47 8.11 2.89 -3.73
C PHE A 47 8.02 3.54 -2.33
N PRO A 48 8.13 2.78 -1.22
CA PRO A 48 8.21 1.32 -1.16
C PRO A 48 6.89 0.65 -1.53
N SER A 49 6.99 -0.47 -2.24
CA SER A 49 5.85 -1.29 -2.69
C SER A 49 5.25 -2.10 -1.53
N ILE A 50 4.59 -1.43 -0.60
CA ILE A 50 4.02 -2.03 0.62
C ILE A 50 2.65 -1.44 0.93
N THR A 51 1.74 -2.28 1.44
CA THR A 51 0.32 -1.96 1.57
C THR A 51 0.02 -0.59 2.18
N PRO A 52 0.58 -0.14 3.33
CA PRO A 52 0.23 1.16 3.88
C PRO A 52 0.58 2.35 2.99
N ALA A 53 1.72 2.28 2.28
CA ALA A 53 2.14 3.33 1.35
C ALA A 53 1.28 3.27 0.07
N ALA A 54 1.20 2.09 -0.56
CA ALA A 54 0.51 1.91 -1.83
C ALA A 54 -1.01 2.18 -1.73
N THR A 55 -1.67 1.72 -0.67
CA THR A 55 -3.12 1.99 -0.49
C THR A 55 -3.40 3.46 -0.19
N SER A 56 -2.50 4.12 0.55
CA SER A 56 -2.58 5.57 0.73
C SER A 56 -2.41 6.32 -0.59
N THR A 57 -1.47 5.90 -1.45
CA THR A 57 -1.31 6.45 -2.81
C THR A 57 -2.56 6.25 -3.64
N ILE A 58 -3.12 5.04 -3.69
CA ILE A 58 -4.31 4.73 -4.50
C ILE A 58 -5.47 5.65 -4.13
N ILE A 59 -5.75 5.85 -2.84
CA ILE A 59 -6.91 6.63 -2.43
C ILE A 59 -6.68 8.14 -2.42
N THR A 60 -5.43 8.62 -2.38
CA THR A 60 -5.12 10.07 -2.35
C THR A 60 -4.61 10.62 -3.69
N GLY A 61 -4.13 9.76 -4.58
CA GLY A 61 -3.42 10.16 -5.80
C GLY A 61 -2.07 10.82 -5.54
N ALA A 62 -1.51 10.68 -4.34
CA ALA A 62 -0.29 11.35 -3.90
C ALA A 62 0.85 10.34 -3.62
N TYR A 63 2.10 10.81 -3.63
CA TYR A 63 3.27 10.00 -3.26
C TYR A 63 3.44 9.91 -1.73
N PRO A 64 4.20 8.94 -1.19
CA PRO A 64 4.49 8.80 0.23
C PRO A 64 5.05 10.06 0.90
N ALA A 65 5.86 10.82 0.16
CA ALA A 65 6.39 12.11 0.61
C ALA A 65 5.29 13.18 0.82
N GLU A 66 4.16 13.07 0.12
CA GLU A 66 3.06 14.03 0.13
C GLU A 66 1.95 13.60 1.10
N HIS A 67 1.48 12.35 1.03
CA HIS A 67 0.45 11.86 1.93
C HIS A 67 0.98 11.47 3.32
N GLY A 68 2.30 11.35 3.49
CA GLY A 68 2.95 11.19 4.79
C GLY A 68 3.00 9.78 5.36
N ILE A 69 2.56 8.76 4.61
CA ILE A 69 2.65 7.35 5.00
C ILE A 69 3.82 6.72 4.25
N SER A 70 4.99 6.67 4.88
CA SER A 70 6.25 6.31 4.21
C SER A 70 6.52 4.81 4.10
N GLY A 71 5.58 3.97 4.53
CA GLY A 71 5.69 2.52 4.48
C GLY A 71 5.03 1.86 5.68
N ALA A 72 5.43 0.62 5.96
CA ALA A 72 5.08 -0.09 7.17
C ALA A 72 5.88 0.40 8.39
N SER A 73 7.14 0.80 8.26
CA SER A 73 7.95 1.29 9.39
C SER A 73 8.70 2.55 9.01
N TRP A 74 8.56 3.61 9.80
CA TRP A 74 9.35 4.83 9.64
C TRP A 74 9.48 5.59 10.96
N TYR A 75 10.48 6.46 11.06
CA TYR A 75 10.63 7.36 12.20
C TYR A 75 9.99 8.72 11.87
N ASP A 76 8.98 9.10 12.65
CA ASP A 76 8.34 10.42 12.56
C ASP A 76 9.13 11.43 13.42
N ALA A 77 10.07 12.10 12.77
CA ALA A 77 10.91 13.12 13.41
C ALA A 77 10.12 14.31 13.97
N ALA A 78 8.90 14.58 13.50
CA ALA A 78 8.08 15.66 14.05
C ALA A 78 7.44 15.28 15.38
N ARG A 79 7.23 13.97 15.62
CA ARG A 79 6.63 13.44 16.84
C ARG A 79 7.65 12.78 17.78
N ASP A 80 8.88 12.55 17.33
CA ASP A 80 9.90 11.77 18.04
C ASP A 80 9.39 10.33 18.36
N GLU A 81 8.72 9.73 17.38
CA GLU A 81 8.05 8.44 17.50
C GLU A 81 8.37 7.53 16.32
N VAL A 82 8.42 6.21 16.55
CA VAL A 82 8.46 5.21 15.47
C VAL A 82 7.03 4.88 15.08
N ALA A 83 6.70 5.17 13.84
CA ALA A 83 5.51 4.66 13.19
C ALA A 83 5.78 3.23 12.72
N TYR A 84 4.98 2.29 13.21
CA TYR A 84 5.15 0.88 12.89
C TYR A 84 3.79 0.23 12.63
N TYR A 85 3.65 -0.25 11.41
CA TYR A 85 2.47 -0.83 10.77
C TYR A 85 2.79 -2.20 10.17
N GLY A 86 4.04 -2.65 10.22
CA GLY A 86 4.41 -3.98 9.73
C GLY A 86 5.72 -4.51 10.31
N ASP A 87 5.62 -5.66 10.95
CA ASP A 87 6.15 -6.93 10.45
C ASP A 87 5.23 -8.07 10.90
N ASP A 88 3.97 -7.73 11.15
CA ASP A 88 3.09 -8.55 11.97
C ASP A 88 1.61 -8.11 11.82
N PHE A 89 1.15 -8.00 10.58
CA PHE A 89 -0.25 -8.38 10.31
C PHE A 89 -0.53 -9.80 10.85
N TRP A 90 0.53 -10.61 10.93
CA TRP A 90 0.64 -11.88 11.61
C TRP A 90 0.75 -11.85 13.14
N ALA A 91 1.31 -10.81 13.77
CA ALA A 91 1.19 -10.58 15.21
C ALA A 91 0.02 -9.70 15.64
N ILE A 92 -0.88 -9.33 14.73
CA ILE A 92 -2.28 -9.19 15.11
C ILE A 92 -2.77 -10.47 15.82
N LEU A 93 -2.27 -11.65 15.41
CA LEU A 93 -2.54 -12.95 16.03
C LEU A 93 -1.66 -13.28 17.25
N ARG A 94 -0.51 -12.62 17.46
CA ARG A 94 0.51 -12.93 18.50
C ARG A 94 0.75 -11.83 19.54
N GLU A 95 0.76 -10.56 19.14
CA GLU A 95 1.06 -9.37 19.96
C GLU A 95 -0.15 -8.46 20.23
N GLY A 96 -1.29 -8.72 19.57
CA GLY A 96 -2.59 -8.21 20.00
C GLY A 96 -3.26 -7.26 19.03
N PHE A 97 -4.49 -7.63 18.66
CA PHE A 97 -5.43 -6.89 17.82
C PHE A 97 -5.65 -5.41 18.22
N GLY A 98 -5.42 -5.04 19.49
CA GLY A 98 -5.56 -3.66 19.99
C GLY A 98 -4.55 -2.66 19.38
N ARG A 99 -3.33 -3.10 19.02
CA ARG A 99 -2.36 -2.23 18.32
C ARG A 99 -2.80 -1.95 16.89
N PHE A 100 -3.31 -2.96 16.18
CA PHE A 100 -3.87 -2.77 14.84
C PHE A 100 -5.01 -1.73 14.83
N ILE A 101 -5.95 -1.83 15.78
CA ILE A 101 -7.02 -0.85 15.93
C ILE A 101 -6.46 0.56 16.14
N THR A 102 -5.52 0.73 17.08
CA THR A 102 -4.97 2.05 17.39
C THR A 102 -4.19 2.62 16.20
N ASP A 103 -3.30 1.85 15.61
CA ASP A 103 -2.40 2.34 14.57
C ASP A 103 -3.13 2.52 13.24
N PHE A 104 -3.87 1.51 12.75
CA PHE A 104 -4.56 1.58 11.45
C PHE A 104 -5.90 2.32 11.50
N LEU A 105 -6.80 2.00 12.44
CA LEU A 105 -8.13 2.62 12.45
C LEU A 105 -8.09 4.08 12.90
N LEU A 106 -7.21 4.43 13.85
CA LEU A 106 -7.20 5.77 14.43
C LEU A 106 -6.05 6.63 13.93
N ARG A 107 -4.80 6.19 14.07
CA ARG A 107 -3.64 7.06 13.81
C ARG A 107 -3.40 7.25 12.31
N LEU A 108 -3.42 6.16 11.52
CA LEU A 108 -3.22 6.24 10.07
C LEU A 108 -4.27 7.14 9.43
N ASN A 109 -5.55 6.84 9.67
CA ASN A 109 -6.68 7.60 9.13
C ASN A 109 -6.96 8.92 9.86
N GLY A 110 -6.30 9.19 10.99
CA GLY A 110 -6.42 10.43 11.74
C GLY A 110 -5.25 11.36 11.47
N ASP A 111 -4.22 11.27 12.31
CA ASP A 111 -3.17 12.27 12.42
C ASP A 111 -1.95 12.05 11.52
N ARG A 112 -1.81 10.87 10.91
CA ARG A 112 -0.64 10.53 10.08
C ARG A 112 -0.86 10.79 8.59
N LEU A 113 -2.04 10.48 8.04
CA LEU A 113 -2.35 10.79 6.65
C LEU A 113 -2.50 12.31 6.45
N LYS A 114 -1.76 12.89 5.51
CA LYS A 114 -1.75 14.36 5.28
C LYS A 114 -2.56 14.78 4.07
N ALA A 115 -2.53 13.99 3.00
CA ALA A 115 -3.26 14.28 1.78
C ALA A 115 -4.75 13.90 1.91
N PRO A 116 -5.69 14.69 1.36
CA PRO A 116 -7.10 14.33 1.36
C PRO A 116 -7.32 13.04 0.57
N THR A 117 -8.22 12.20 1.05
CA THR A 117 -8.64 11.00 0.30
C THR A 117 -9.64 11.38 -0.80
N MET A 118 -9.78 10.51 -1.80
CA MET A 118 -10.85 10.59 -2.79
C MET A 118 -12.23 10.57 -2.12
N PHE A 119 -12.40 9.85 -1.00
CA PHE A 119 -13.63 9.91 -0.20
C PHE A 119 -13.96 11.33 0.23
N GLU A 120 -12.98 12.03 0.84
CA GLU A 120 -13.17 13.42 1.26
C GLU A 120 -13.46 14.35 0.07
N MET A 121 -12.73 14.17 -1.04
CA MET A 121 -12.88 15.00 -2.24
C MET A 121 -14.27 14.84 -2.88
N ILE A 122 -14.76 13.61 -2.96
CA ILE A 122 -16.06 13.27 -3.57
C ILE A 122 -17.21 13.80 -2.71
N GLU A 123 -17.13 13.65 -1.39
CA GLU A 123 -18.15 14.15 -0.46
C GLU A 123 -18.20 15.69 -0.43
N ARG A 124 -17.04 16.35 -0.50
CA ARG A 124 -16.98 17.82 -0.63
C ARG A 124 -17.63 18.32 -1.92
N ALA A 125 -17.68 17.49 -2.97
CA ALA A 125 -18.40 17.78 -4.20
C ALA A 125 -19.91 17.48 -4.13
N GLY A 126 -20.44 17.11 -2.96
CA GLY A 126 -21.86 16.82 -2.76
C GLY A 126 -22.30 15.43 -3.24
N ARG A 127 -21.36 14.53 -3.50
CA ARG A 127 -21.60 13.14 -3.91
C ARG A 127 -21.39 12.19 -2.74
N LYS A 128 -21.81 10.93 -2.87
CA LYS A 128 -21.62 9.92 -1.83
C LYS A 128 -20.50 8.96 -2.19
N ALA A 129 -19.86 8.40 -1.18
CA ALA A 129 -18.87 7.35 -1.37
C ALA A 129 -19.08 6.16 -0.41
N ALA A 130 -18.55 5.01 -0.79
CA ALA A 130 -18.54 3.78 -0.02
C ALA A 130 -17.12 3.20 0.10
N CYS A 131 -16.78 2.74 1.30
CA CYS A 131 -15.56 1.97 1.57
C CYS A 131 -15.97 0.60 2.12
N LEU A 132 -15.57 -0.47 1.43
CA LEU A 132 -15.75 -1.85 1.86
C LEU A 132 -14.37 -2.43 2.20
N ASN A 133 -14.06 -2.48 3.49
CA ASN A 133 -12.84 -3.05 4.08
C ASN A 133 -11.49 -2.42 3.65
N TYR A 134 -11.50 -1.30 2.91
CA TYR A 134 -10.26 -0.63 2.54
C TYR A 134 -9.63 0.08 3.75
N LEU A 135 -8.33 -0.15 3.98
CA LEU A 135 -7.66 0.28 5.23
C LEU A 135 -7.44 1.80 5.36
N VAL A 136 -7.41 2.52 4.24
CA VAL A 136 -7.26 3.98 4.22
C VAL A 136 -8.59 4.62 3.82
N PHE A 137 -9.46 4.79 4.81
CA PHE A 137 -10.88 5.11 4.64
C PHE A 137 -11.25 6.51 5.12
N ARG A 138 -10.30 7.37 5.53
CA ARG A 138 -10.61 8.71 6.05
C ARG A 138 -11.63 9.43 5.17
N GLY A 139 -12.71 9.93 5.78
CA GLY A 139 -13.76 10.74 5.14
C GLY A 139 -14.28 11.81 6.09
N ASN A 140 -15.47 12.38 5.82
CA ASN A 140 -16.03 13.47 6.63
C ASN A 140 -17.27 13.07 7.44
N VAL A 141 -17.65 11.79 7.44
CA VAL A 141 -18.85 11.28 8.12
C VAL A 141 -18.44 10.50 9.37
N PRO A 142 -18.94 10.85 10.56
CA PRO A 142 -18.61 10.15 11.79
C PRO A 142 -19.32 8.80 11.87
N HIS A 143 -18.56 7.75 12.15
CA HIS A 143 -19.04 6.38 12.36
C HIS A 143 -18.70 5.90 13.76
N ARG A 144 -19.66 5.22 14.40
CA ARG A 144 -19.42 4.58 15.70
C ARG A 144 -18.72 3.25 15.48
N VAL A 145 -17.62 3.07 16.19
CA VAL A 145 -16.90 1.81 16.25
C VAL A 145 -17.53 0.92 17.32
N ASN A 146 -18.04 -0.23 16.90
CA ASN A 146 -18.59 -1.26 17.76
C ASN A 146 -17.52 -2.32 18.03
N MET A 147 -16.89 -2.25 19.19
CA MET A 147 -15.92 -3.27 19.59
C MET A 147 -16.62 -4.59 19.95
N PRO A 148 -16.20 -5.74 19.41
CA PRO A 148 -16.66 -7.03 19.89
C PRO A 148 -16.42 -7.18 21.39
N ALA A 149 -17.39 -7.70 22.15
CA ALA A 149 -17.33 -7.76 23.62
C ALA A 149 -16.08 -8.47 24.17
N ALA A 150 -15.53 -9.44 23.43
CA ALA A 150 -14.29 -10.12 23.79
C ALA A 150 -13.05 -9.19 23.79
N MET A 151 -13.08 -8.10 23.01
CA MET A 151 -11.97 -7.13 22.89
C MET A 151 -12.06 -5.97 23.87
N ALA A 152 -13.26 -5.68 24.40
CA ALA A 152 -13.46 -4.58 25.36
C ALA A 152 -12.71 -4.79 26.70
N ALA A 153 -12.21 -5.99 26.95
CA ALA A 153 -11.38 -6.31 28.12
C ALA A 153 -9.87 -6.07 27.90
N ILE A 154 -9.44 -5.71 26.69
CA ILE A 154 -8.03 -5.47 26.36
C ILE A 154 -7.60 -4.07 26.89
N PRO A 155 -6.58 -3.98 27.75
CA PRO A 155 -6.10 -2.69 28.25
C PRO A 155 -5.67 -1.75 27.12
N GLY A 156 -6.15 -0.52 27.14
CA GLY A 156 -5.82 0.51 26.14
C GLY A 156 -6.74 0.56 24.92
N VAL A 157 -7.71 -0.36 24.81
CA VAL A 157 -8.77 -0.29 23.78
C VAL A 157 -9.97 0.48 24.36
N PRO A 158 -10.27 1.69 23.85
CA PRO A 158 -11.43 2.45 24.33
C PRO A 158 -12.74 1.75 23.98
N PHE A 159 -13.70 1.80 24.90
CA PHE A 159 -14.98 1.07 24.82
C PHE A 159 -15.89 1.51 23.66
N THR A 160 -15.75 2.76 23.21
CA THR A 160 -16.47 3.34 22.07
C THR A 160 -15.64 4.48 21.49
N GLU A 161 -15.27 4.38 20.22
CA GLU A 161 -14.65 5.46 19.47
C GLU A 161 -15.52 5.88 18.30
N THR A 162 -15.34 7.12 17.87
CA THR A 162 -15.87 7.59 16.60
C THR A 162 -14.70 7.76 15.66
N ILE A 163 -14.83 7.22 14.45
CA ILE A 163 -13.89 7.43 13.36
C ILE A 163 -14.59 8.14 12.22
N ASP A 164 -13.86 8.95 11.46
CA ASP A 164 -14.41 9.65 10.30
C ASP A 164 -14.11 8.84 9.02
N GLY A 165 -15.16 8.59 8.24
CA GLY A 165 -15.11 7.81 7.01
C GLY A 165 -16.07 8.34 5.95
N PRO A 166 -16.21 7.67 4.80
CA PRO A 166 -17.19 8.02 3.78
C PRO A 166 -18.62 7.74 4.25
N SER A 167 -19.59 8.21 3.47
CA SER A 167 -21.03 8.10 3.69
C SER A 167 -21.49 6.67 3.99
N LEU A 168 -20.86 5.68 3.36
CA LEU A 168 -21.01 4.28 3.70
C LEU A 168 -19.62 3.71 4.03
N LEU A 169 -19.41 3.36 5.30
CA LEU A 169 -18.18 2.71 5.74
C LEU A 169 -18.52 1.33 6.27
N SER A 170 -17.85 0.30 5.73
CA SER A 170 -17.79 -1.02 6.32
C SER A 170 -16.34 -1.39 6.61
N LEU A 171 -16.06 -1.72 7.86
CA LEU A 171 -14.76 -2.20 8.34
C LEU A 171 -15.01 -3.41 9.24
N GLY A 172 -15.15 -4.56 8.60
CA GLY A 172 -15.48 -5.81 9.26
C GLY A 172 -16.64 -5.68 10.26
N ASP A 173 -16.49 -6.32 11.41
CA ASP A 173 -17.46 -6.29 12.51
C ASP A 173 -17.45 -4.94 13.28
N PHE A 174 -16.44 -4.09 13.04
CA PHE A 174 -16.16 -2.89 13.84
C PHE A 174 -17.00 -1.69 13.44
N VAL A 175 -17.13 -1.46 12.13
CA VAL A 175 -18.04 -0.45 11.61
C VAL A 175 -18.91 -1.12 10.57
N ASN A 176 -20.19 -1.23 10.90
CA ASN A 176 -21.20 -1.70 9.97
C ASN A 176 -22.24 -0.60 9.81
N PRO A 177 -22.58 -0.21 8.57
CA PRO A 177 -23.68 0.72 8.35
C PRO A 177 -24.95 0.02 8.86
N HIS A 178 -25.54 0.54 9.94
CA HIS A 178 -26.74 -0.03 10.54
C HIS A 178 -27.85 -0.25 9.50
N LEU A 179 -28.28 -1.52 9.39
CA LEU A 179 -29.64 -2.02 9.12
C LEU A 179 -30.61 -1.01 8.50
N GLY A 180 -30.66 -0.96 7.17
CA GLY A 180 -31.67 -0.19 6.47
C GLY A 180 -31.75 -0.46 4.97
N VAL A 181 -30.64 -0.90 4.37
CA VAL A 181 -30.58 -1.25 2.94
C VAL A 181 -30.34 -2.74 2.73
N THR A 182 -29.67 -3.41 3.67
CA THR A 182 -29.35 -4.83 3.60
C THR A 182 -30.19 -5.60 4.61
N GLY A 183 -31.07 -6.49 4.13
CA GLY A 183 -31.55 -7.59 4.95
C GLY A 183 -30.35 -8.37 5.49
N ASN A 184 -30.48 -8.99 6.67
CA ASN A 184 -29.44 -9.75 7.38
C ASN A 184 -28.27 -10.14 6.46
N ILE A 185 -27.18 -9.37 6.51
CA ILE A 185 -25.89 -9.86 6.02
C ILE A 185 -25.68 -11.15 6.82
N ASP A 186 -25.74 -12.29 6.16
CA ASP A 186 -25.46 -13.58 6.79
C ASP A 186 -24.07 -13.46 7.40
N LYS A 187 -24.03 -13.37 8.73
CA LYS A 187 -22.85 -12.98 9.49
C LYS A 187 -21.87 -14.15 9.50
N GLU A 188 -21.09 -14.26 8.45
CA GLU A 188 -19.79 -14.91 8.48
C GLU A 188 -18.78 -13.96 9.16
N GLY A 189 -19.08 -13.53 10.39
CA GLY A 189 -18.22 -12.64 11.19
C GLY A 189 -17.37 -13.41 12.21
N GLY A 190 -16.56 -12.68 12.98
CA GLY A 190 -15.73 -13.26 14.04
C GLY A 190 -14.38 -13.85 13.59
N LEU A 191 -13.69 -14.53 14.52
CA LEU A 191 -12.29 -14.94 14.37
C LEU A 191 -12.00 -15.79 13.12
N LEU A 192 -12.95 -16.63 12.70
CA LEU A 192 -12.80 -17.49 11.52
C LEU A 192 -12.79 -16.71 10.20
N HIS A 193 -13.39 -15.51 10.20
CA HIS A 193 -13.51 -14.61 9.05
C HIS A 193 -12.78 -13.28 9.29
N ARG A 194 -11.75 -13.29 10.15
CA ARG A 194 -10.94 -12.11 10.47
C ARG A 194 -11.78 -10.89 10.90
N PHE A 195 -12.86 -11.15 11.63
CA PHE A 195 -13.86 -10.15 12.02
C PHE A 195 -14.47 -9.42 10.82
N GLY A 196 -14.75 -10.12 9.72
CA GLY A 196 -15.36 -9.56 8.52
C GLY A 196 -14.40 -8.75 7.63
N MET A 197 -13.09 -8.77 7.90
CA MET A 197 -12.06 -8.12 7.07
C MET A 197 -11.41 -9.11 6.08
N ASP A 198 -12.20 -10.03 5.54
CA ASP A 198 -11.81 -11.02 4.55
C ASP A 198 -12.50 -10.80 3.20
N ASP A 199 -12.06 -11.54 2.17
CA ASP A 199 -12.57 -11.38 0.80
C ASP A 199 -14.05 -11.74 0.71
N ALA A 200 -14.49 -12.76 1.46
CA ALA A 200 -15.87 -13.24 1.45
C ALA A 200 -16.84 -12.16 1.95
N SER A 201 -16.48 -11.46 3.02
CA SER A 201 -17.27 -10.36 3.57
C SER A 201 -17.33 -9.18 2.60
N THR A 202 -16.20 -8.78 2.00
CA THR A 202 -16.19 -7.74 0.95
C THR A 202 -17.08 -8.13 -0.23
N GLY A 203 -16.95 -9.36 -0.72
CA GLY A 203 -17.73 -9.87 -1.85
C GLY A 203 -19.23 -9.88 -1.58
N ALA A 204 -19.65 -10.35 -0.40
CA ALA A 204 -21.05 -10.36 0.01
C ALA A 204 -21.63 -8.94 0.10
N MET A 205 -20.91 -8.00 0.71
CA MET A 205 -21.35 -6.60 0.80
C MET A 205 -21.47 -5.95 -0.58
N LEU A 206 -20.50 -6.19 -1.46
CA LEU A 206 -20.53 -5.67 -2.83
C LEU A 206 -21.73 -6.23 -3.59
N ARG A 207 -21.99 -7.55 -3.49
CA ARG A 207 -23.14 -8.20 -4.12
C ARG A 207 -24.46 -7.62 -3.63
N ASP A 208 -24.63 -7.47 -2.32
CA ASP A 208 -25.88 -6.99 -1.74
C ASP A 208 -26.14 -5.51 -2.12
N LEU A 209 -25.10 -4.67 -2.10
CA LEU A 209 -25.21 -3.28 -2.55
C LEU A 209 -25.48 -3.16 -4.05
N ALA A 210 -24.84 -3.98 -4.88
CA ALA A 210 -25.05 -4.00 -6.32
C ALA A 210 -26.47 -4.46 -6.67
N GLY A 211 -26.96 -5.54 -6.05
CA GLY A 211 -28.31 -6.06 -6.28
C GLY A 211 -29.43 -5.13 -5.79
N ALA A 212 -29.16 -4.30 -4.78
CA ALA A 212 -30.10 -3.28 -4.32
C ALA A 212 -30.01 -1.94 -5.08
N ASP A 213 -29.14 -1.82 -6.10
CA ASP A 213 -28.75 -0.55 -6.76
C ASP A 213 -28.38 0.56 -5.74
N ALA A 214 -27.69 0.15 -4.68
CA ALA A 214 -27.35 0.98 -3.54
C ALA A 214 -25.90 1.47 -3.54
N LEU A 215 -25.10 1.11 -4.55
CA LEU A 215 -23.76 1.64 -4.72
C LEU A 215 -23.81 3.17 -4.94
N PRO A 216 -23.06 3.97 -4.17
CA PRO A 216 -22.99 5.41 -4.34
C PRO A 216 -22.13 5.82 -5.56
N ASP A 217 -21.88 7.11 -5.74
CA ASP A 217 -21.10 7.65 -6.87
C ASP A 217 -19.68 7.05 -6.98
N PHE A 218 -19.10 6.66 -5.84
CA PHE A 218 -17.77 6.04 -5.78
C PHE A 218 -17.72 4.98 -4.69
N THR A 219 -17.34 3.76 -5.05
CA THR A 219 -17.18 2.64 -4.12
C THR A 219 -15.79 2.06 -4.24
N VAL A 220 -15.13 1.83 -3.10
CA VAL A 220 -13.90 1.03 -3.03
C VAL A 220 -14.21 -0.31 -2.38
N ALA A 221 -13.86 -1.41 -3.05
CA ALA A 221 -13.98 -2.76 -2.55
C ALA A 221 -12.59 -3.41 -2.44
N TYR A 222 -12.19 -3.80 -1.23
CA TYR A 222 -10.87 -4.33 -0.93
C TYR A 222 -10.88 -5.83 -0.64
N PHE A 223 -10.05 -6.57 -1.35
CA PHE A 223 -9.86 -8.02 -1.20
C PHE A 223 -8.44 -8.29 -0.70
N ALA A 224 -8.30 -8.61 0.59
CA ALA A 224 -7.06 -8.65 1.34
C ALA A 224 -6.42 -10.05 1.44
N ASP A 225 -7.14 -11.14 1.12
CA ASP A 225 -6.65 -12.48 1.44
C ASP A 225 -5.49 -12.94 0.54
N ASN A 226 -5.37 -12.37 -0.66
CA ASN A 226 -4.38 -12.81 -1.63
C ASN A 226 -2.94 -12.53 -1.15
N ASP A 227 -2.68 -11.36 -0.54
CA ASP A 227 -1.38 -11.01 0.06
C ASP A 227 -0.92 -12.04 1.09
N TYR A 228 -1.80 -12.34 2.05
CA TYR A 228 -1.55 -13.30 3.13
C TYR A 228 -1.23 -14.71 2.62
N ILE A 229 -1.96 -15.18 1.62
CA ILE A 229 -1.73 -16.52 1.05
C ILE A 229 -0.49 -16.52 0.17
N SER A 230 -0.31 -15.49 -0.66
CA SER A 230 0.84 -15.32 -1.55
C SER A 230 2.17 -15.27 -0.78
N HIS A 231 2.20 -14.64 0.39
CA HIS A 231 3.36 -14.68 1.28
C HIS A 231 3.78 -16.08 1.73
N LYS A 232 2.83 -17.04 1.81
CA LYS A 232 3.11 -18.41 2.25
C LYS A 232 3.49 -19.33 1.11
N VAL A 233 2.78 -19.24 -0.01
CA VAL A 233 2.85 -20.24 -1.08
C VAL A 233 3.43 -19.70 -2.38
N GLY A 234 3.73 -18.40 -2.44
CA GLY A 234 4.13 -17.68 -3.64
C GLY A 234 2.95 -17.27 -4.51
N PRO A 235 3.15 -16.29 -5.42
CA PRO A 235 2.07 -15.67 -6.19
C PRO A 235 1.38 -16.65 -7.14
N VAL A 236 2.12 -17.59 -7.75
CA VAL A 236 1.54 -18.58 -8.68
C VAL A 236 0.57 -19.52 -7.96
N ASN A 237 0.95 -20.03 -6.79
CA ASN A 237 0.11 -20.96 -6.03
C ASN A 237 -1.04 -20.25 -5.29
N ALA A 238 -0.98 -18.93 -5.15
CA ALA A 238 -2.04 -18.10 -4.56
C ALA A 238 -3.14 -17.71 -5.56
N LEU A 239 -2.96 -17.95 -6.87
CA LEU A 239 -3.96 -17.65 -7.91
C LEU A 239 -5.40 -18.14 -7.59
N PRO A 240 -5.63 -19.29 -6.93
CA PRO A 240 -6.98 -19.70 -6.52
C PRO A 240 -7.70 -18.70 -5.58
N VAL A 241 -6.99 -17.80 -4.91
CA VAL A 241 -7.60 -16.68 -4.16
C VAL A 241 -8.19 -15.66 -5.12
N VAL A 242 -7.43 -15.22 -6.12
CA VAL A 242 -7.90 -14.29 -7.16
C VAL A 242 -9.06 -14.89 -7.97
N GLU A 243 -9.06 -16.21 -8.23
CA GLU A 243 -10.19 -16.92 -8.85
C GLU A 243 -11.47 -16.89 -7.99
N ARG A 244 -11.37 -16.81 -6.66
CA ARG A 244 -12.53 -16.59 -5.79
C ARG A 244 -13.02 -15.15 -5.89
N VAL A 245 -12.11 -14.17 -5.88
CA VAL A 245 -12.47 -12.75 -6.07
C VAL A 245 -13.16 -12.53 -7.42
N ASP A 246 -12.65 -13.11 -8.51
CA ASP A 246 -13.28 -13.04 -9.84
C ASP A 246 -14.72 -13.57 -9.82
N ARG A 247 -14.97 -14.68 -9.11
CA ARG A 247 -16.32 -15.21 -8.89
C ARG A 247 -17.21 -14.26 -8.09
N MET A 248 -16.70 -13.68 -7.00
CA MET A 248 -17.45 -12.72 -6.16
C MET A 248 -17.85 -11.48 -6.95
N LEU A 249 -16.96 -10.98 -7.83
CA LEU A 249 -17.30 -9.90 -8.76
C LEU A 249 -18.41 -10.32 -9.73
N GLY A 250 -18.32 -11.54 -10.26
CA GLY A 250 -19.38 -12.12 -11.10
C GLY A 250 -20.73 -12.17 -10.38
N GLU A 251 -20.76 -12.68 -9.16
CA GLU A 251 -21.97 -12.74 -8.33
C GLU A 251 -22.57 -11.35 -8.08
N ALA A 252 -21.73 -10.33 -7.83
CA ALA A 252 -22.19 -8.96 -7.65
C ALA A 252 -22.77 -8.36 -8.94
N PHE A 253 -22.14 -8.60 -10.09
CA PHE A 253 -22.66 -8.12 -11.37
C PHE A 253 -23.95 -8.83 -11.76
N GLU A 254 -24.07 -10.14 -11.53
CA GLU A 254 -25.31 -10.88 -11.76
C GLU A 254 -26.45 -10.41 -10.84
N ALA A 255 -26.16 -10.11 -9.58
CA ALA A 255 -27.15 -9.52 -8.67
C ALA A 255 -27.70 -8.18 -9.18
N ALA A 256 -26.89 -7.40 -9.89
CA ALA A 256 -27.29 -6.14 -10.55
C ALA A 256 -27.94 -6.33 -11.95
N GLY A 257 -28.25 -7.56 -12.35
CA GLY A 257 -28.86 -7.87 -13.65
C GLY A 257 -27.86 -8.13 -14.78
N GLY A 258 -26.61 -8.47 -14.43
CA GLY A 258 -25.54 -8.87 -15.36
C GLY A 258 -24.51 -7.77 -15.62
N LEU A 259 -23.33 -8.18 -16.09
CA LEU A 259 -22.19 -7.28 -16.33
C LEU A 259 -22.52 -6.14 -17.31
N GLU A 260 -23.17 -6.43 -18.44
CA GLU A 260 -23.53 -5.41 -19.43
C GLU A 260 -24.46 -4.34 -18.84
N ARG A 261 -25.44 -4.77 -18.03
CA ARG A 261 -26.34 -3.85 -17.33
C ARG A 261 -25.58 -3.01 -16.32
N PHE A 262 -24.67 -3.63 -15.56
CA PHE A 262 -23.85 -2.93 -14.56
C PHE A 262 -22.98 -1.84 -15.21
N LEU A 263 -22.29 -2.18 -16.30
CA LEU A 263 -21.40 -1.27 -17.04
C LEU A 263 -22.14 -0.14 -17.77
N ALA A 264 -23.46 -0.24 -17.96
CA ALA A 264 -24.26 0.85 -18.53
C ALA A 264 -24.29 2.09 -17.62
N ASP A 265 -24.22 1.87 -16.30
CA ASP A 265 -24.33 2.91 -15.28
C ASP A 265 -23.05 3.07 -14.42
N HIS A 266 -22.07 2.17 -14.59
CA HIS A 266 -20.84 2.12 -13.79
C HIS A 266 -19.56 2.01 -14.64
N THR A 267 -18.50 2.62 -14.13
CA THR A 267 -17.11 2.38 -14.53
C THR A 267 -16.43 1.50 -13.48
N VAL A 268 -15.86 0.37 -13.91
CA VAL A 268 -15.14 -0.57 -13.03
C VAL A 268 -13.64 -0.44 -13.27
N ILE A 269 -12.89 -0.24 -12.19
CA ILE A 269 -11.42 -0.25 -12.19
C ILE A 269 -10.99 -1.39 -11.29
N VAL A 270 -10.16 -2.31 -11.80
CA VAL A 270 -9.54 -3.37 -11.01
C VAL A 270 -8.05 -3.11 -10.97
N THR A 271 -7.47 -3.05 -9.78
CA THR A 271 -6.04 -2.81 -9.58
C THR A 271 -5.49 -3.60 -8.39
N SER A 272 -4.17 -3.53 -8.22
CA SER A 272 -3.44 -4.03 -7.06
C SER A 272 -2.74 -2.87 -6.37
N ASP A 273 -2.49 -3.01 -5.06
CA ASP A 273 -1.62 -2.10 -4.32
C ASP A 273 -0.15 -2.36 -4.61
N HIS A 274 0.28 -3.62 -4.61
CA HIS A 274 1.63 -4.05 -5.00
C HIS A 274 1.61 -5.46 -5.60
N GLY A 275 2.76 -6.07 -5.80
CA GLY A 275 2.89 -7.44 -6.30
C GLY A 275 4.00 -8.18 -5.58
N HIS A 276 4.00 -9.51 -5.70
CA HIS A 276 4.97 -10.38 -5.03
C HIS A 276 5.99 -10.96 -6.00
N CYS A 277 7.17 -11.22 -5.46
CA CYS A 277 8.16 -12.09 -6.08
C CYS A 277 8.01 -13.51 -5.52
N ASP A 278 8.63 -14.47 -6.20
CA ASP A 278 8.65 -15.85 -5.73
C ASP A 278 9.31 -15.97 -4.36
N VAL A 279 8.68 -16.73 -3.48
CA VAL A 279 9.19 -17.02 -2.14
C VAL A 279 10.24 -18.13 -2.25
N ARG A 280 11.47 -17.84 -1.82
CA ARG A 280 12.53 -18.84 -1.68
C ARG A 280 12.59 -19.33 -0.24
N GLU A 281 12.69 -20.64 -0.02
CA GLU A 281 12.84 -21.22 1.32
C GLU A 281 14.24 -20.96 1.93
N ASP A 282 15.16 -20.43 1.13
CA ASP A 282 16.53 -20.17 1.53
C ASP A 282 16.63 -18.96 2.45
N ARG A 283 16.92 -19.21 3.74
CA ARG A 283 17.18 -18.15 4.73
C ARG A 283 18.37 -17.26 4.37
N ALA A 284 19.28 -17.70 3.50
CA ALA A 284 20.35 -16.86 2.99
C ALA A 284 19.85 -15.67 2.15
N ALA A 285 18.58 -15.68 1.73
CA ALA A 285 17.94 -14.54 1.07
C ALA A 285 17.55 -13.41 2.05
N ILE A 286 17.58 -13.64 3.36
CA ILE A 286 17.28 -12.62 4.37
C ILE A 286 18.51 -11.74 4.60
N ILE A 287 18.36 -10.43 4.43
CA ILE A 287 19.42 -9.45 4.67
C ILE A 287 19.28 -8.90 6.09
N GLY A 288 20.10 -9.39 7.01
CA GLY A 288 20.17 -8.89 8.39
C GLY A 288 20.88 -7.55 8.47
N LEU A 289 20.15 -6.45 8.31
CA LEU A 289 20.70 -5.09 8.40
C LEU A 289 21.30 -4.79 9.78
N ASP A 290 20.73 -5.36 10.83
CA ASP A 290 21.25 -5.29 12.21
C ASP A 290 22.65 -5.91 12.31
N HIS A 291 22.90 -7.01 11.61
CA HIS A 291 24.22 -7.63 11.53
C HIS A 291 25.19 -6.84 10.66
N LEU A 292 24.76 -6.37 9.48
CA LEU A 292 25.59 -5.56 8.58
C LEU A 292 26.03 -4.24 9.22
N LEU A 293 25.16 -3.67 10.07
CA LEU A 293 25.39 -2.41 10.77
C LEU A 293 25.77 -2.62 12.24
N SER A 294 26.28 -3.80 12.61
CA SER A 294 26.66 -4.15 14.00
C SER A 294 27.72 -3.23 14.62
N ASN A 295 28.48 -2.49 13.80
CA ASN A 295 29.45 -1.49 14.27
C ASN A 295 28.81 -0.18 14.77
N PHE A 296 27.51 0.00 14.57
CA PHE A 296 26.76 1.17 15.04
C PHE A 296 25.87 0.76 16.21
N ARG A 297 25.71 1.65 17.21
CA ARG A 297 24.67 1.47 18.24
C ARG A 297 23.29 1.69 17.62
N GLN A 298 22.42 0.70 17.74
CA GLN A 298 21.13 0.67 17.05
C GLN A 298 19.99 0.88 18.05
N ALA A 299 19.05 1.76 17.69
CA ALA A 299 17.79 1.86 18.42
C ALA A 299 16.98 0.56 18.25
N GLU A 300 16.32 0.13 19.33
CA GLU A 300 15.40 -1.00 19.29
C GLU A 300 14.15 -0.65 18.45
N LEU A 301 13.74 -1.55 17.56
CA LEU A 301 12.55 -1.36 16.73
C LEU A 301 11.30 -1.15 17.60
N GLY A 302 10.48 -0.16 17.22
CA GLY A 302 9.26 0.20 17.95
C GLY A 302 9.49 0.86 19.32
N ARG A 303 10.73 1.21 19.67
CA ARG A 303 11.07 1.98 20.88
C ARG A 303 11.51 3.40 20.53
N PRO A 304 11.35 4.37 21.47
CA PRO A 304 11.85 5.73 21.28
C PRO A 304 13.36 5.76 21.03
N TRP A 305 13.80 6.71 20.20
CA TRP A 305 15.21 6.87 19.86
C TRP A 305 16.00 7.42 21.08
N LYS A 306 16.94 6.66 21.62
CA LYS A 306 17.74 7.10 22.78
C LYS A 306 18.93 7.95 22.33
N LYS A 307 19.44 8.80 23.23
CA LYS A 307 20.59 9.69 22.97
C LYS A 307 21.91 8.98 22.65
N HIS A 308 22.03 7.70 22.99
CA HIS A 308 23.24 6.91 22.71
C HIS A 308 23.14 6.08 21.43
N ASP A 309 21.94 5.97 20.84
CA ASP A 309 21.72 5.22 19.60
C ASP A 309 22.21 6.05 18.42
N GLU A 310 23.06 5.47 17.59
CA GLU A 310 23.65 6.13 16.43
C GLU A 310 22.74 6.05 15.21
N ILE A 311 22.07 4.90 15.05
CA ILE A 311 21.18 4.63 13.94
C ILE A 311 19.86 4.03 14.40
N MET A 312 18.84 4.18 13.57
CA MET A 312 17.56 3.48 13.69
C MET A 312 17.23 2.82 12.35
N ILE A 313 16.93 1.53 12.38
CA ILE A 313 16.58 0.73 11.20
C ILE A 313 15.06 0.54 11.21
N CYS A 314 14.39 1.05 10.18
CA CYS A 314 12.95 0.93 9.99
C CYS A 314 12.67 0.04 8.76
N PRO A 315 12.43 -1.27 8.96
CA PRO A 315 12.25 -2.23 7.87
C PRO A 315 10.89 -2.08 7.18
N ASN A 316 10.88 -2.25 5.87
CA ASN A 316 9.69 -2.24 5.00
C ASN A 316 9.77 -3.42 4.01
N MET A 317 9.98 -4.63 4.55
CA MET A 317 10.24 -5.85 3.77
C MET A 317 11.49 -5.73 2.89
N ARG A 318 11.31 -5.50 1.58
CA ARG A 318 12.39 -5.43 0.59
C ARG A 318 13.11 -4.07 0.52
N ALA A 319 12.67 -3.10 1.31
CA ALA A 319 13.33 -1.83 1.51
C ALA A 319 13.46 -1.55 3.01
N ALA A 320 14.36 -0.66 3.39
CA ALA A 320 14.45 -0.17 4.76
C ALA A 320 14.83 1.31 4.75
N GLN A 321 14.27 2.05 5.70
CA GLN A 321 14.71 3.42 5.98
C GLN A 321 15.68 3.37 7.15
N ILE A 322 16.83 4.02 7.00
CA ILE A 322 17.85 4.08 8.04
C ILE A 322 18.05 5.54 8.42
N TYR A 323 17.78 5.85 9.68
CA TYR A 323 17.95 7.18 10.22
C TYR A 323 19.26 7.24 11.01
N VAL A 324 19.98 8.35 10.89
CA VAL A 324 21.26 8.58 11.56
C VAL A 324 21.13 9.81 12.46
N GLN A 325 21.41 9.67 13.76
CA GLN A 325 21.08 10.69 14.76
C GLN A 325 21.94 11.96 14.61
N THR A 326 23.20 11.80 14.20
CA THR A 326 24.12 12.91 13.92
C THR A 326 24.82 12.60 12.61
N PRO A 327 24.17 12.92 11.48
CA PRO A 327 24.68 12.58 10.17
C PRO A 327 25.91 13.45 9.86
N THR A 328 26.98 12.79 9.43
CA THR A 328 28.17 13.40 8.84
C THR A 328 28.43 12.68 7.53
N ARG A 329 29.17 13.32 6.61
CA ARG A 329 29.56 12.66 5.35
C ARG A 329 30.14 11.27 5.60
N GLU A 330 31.13 11.21 6.49
CA GLU A 330 31.82 9.97 6.83
C GLU A 330 30.87 8.89 7.36
N ARG A 331 29.95 9.23 8.27
CA ARG A 331 29.00 8.25 8.83
C ARG A 331 28.03 7.72 7.81
N ILE A 332 27.48 8.59 6.96
CA ILE A 332 26.54 8.19 5.91
C ILE A 332 27.24 7.27 4.90
N GLU A 333 28.45 7.63 4.48
CA GLU A 333 29.24 6.80 3.56
C GLU A 333 29.65 5.47 4.20
N GLN A 334 30.01 5.44 5.49
CA GLN A 334 30.30 4.19 6.22
C GLN A 334 29.07 3.26 6.29
N VAL A 335 27.88 3.81 6.57
CA VAL A 335 26.62 3.04 6.56
C VAL A 335 26.35 2.48 5.15
N ALA A 336 26.45 3.31 4.11
CA ALA A 336 26.22 2.88 2.74
C ALA A 336 27.20 1.79 2.30
N ILE A 337 28.49 1.96 2.59
CA ILE A 337 29.54 0.96 2.31
C ILE A 337 29.25 -0.36 3.04
N ALA A 338 28.89 -0.30 4.33
CA ALA A 338 28.62 -1.51 5.12
C ALA A 338 27.42 -2.29 4.58
N ILE A 339 26.36 -1.59 4.14
CA ILE A 339 25.17 -2.23 3.56
C ILE A 339 25.50 -2.84 2.20
N LEU A 340 26.20 -2.11 1.33
CA LEU A 340 26.60 -2.56 -0.02
C LEU A 340 27.69 -3.64 0.00
N GLN A 341 28.21 -4.05 1.16
CA GLN A 341 29.02 -5.27 1.22
C GLN A 341 28.18 -6.53 0.99
N ASN A 342 26.85 -6.45 1.19
CA ASN A 342 25.95 -7.54 0.91
C ASN A 342 25.48 -7.47 -0.57
N PRO A 343 25.80 -8.48 -1.41
CA PRO A 343 25.41 -8.48 -2.82
C PRO A 343 23.90 -8.60 -3.06
N GLY A 344 23.10 -8.89 -2.02
CA GLY A 344 21.65 -8.85 -2.06
C GLY A 344 21.06 -7.44 -1.97
N VAL A 345 21.85 -6.42 -1.63
CA VAL A 345 21.41 -5.02 -1.64
C VAL A 345 21.80 -4.38 -2.97
N ASP A 346 20.79 -4.01 -3.74
CA ASP A 346 21.01 -3.46 -5.09
C ASP A 346 21.37 -1.97 -5.06
N GLN A 347 20.78 -1.19 -4.14
CA GLN A 347 21.03 0.25 -4.04
C GLN A 347 20.91 0.77 -2.60
N VAL A 348 21.72 1.79 -2.29
CA VAL A 348 21.57 2.63 -1.10
C VAL A 348 21.40 4.07 -1.55
N ILE A 349 20.30 4.72 -1.15
CA ILE A 349 19.94 6.08 -1.54
C ILE A 349 19.89 6.98 -0.31
N TRP A 350 20.45 8.18 -0.40
CA TRP A 350 20.33 9.19 0.65
C TRP A 350 20.23 10.60 0.07
N ARG A 351 19.75 11.53 0.90
CA ARG A 351 19.65 12.95 0.53
C ARG A 351 21.05 13.55 0.41
N SER A 352 21.36 14.19 -0.72
CA SER A 352 22.69 14.76 -1.01
C SER A 352 23.19 15.72 0.08
N ARG A 353 22.28 16.49 0.70
CA ARG A 353 22.56 17.37 1.84
C ARG A 353 23.19 16.70 3.07
N LEU A 354 23.10 15.37 3.19
CA LEU A 354 23.70 14.64 4.32
C LEU A 354 25.21 14.43 4.14
N THR A 355 25.71 14.52 2.91
CA THR A 355 27.13 14.34 2.59
C THR A 355 27.75 15.58 1.93
N GLY A 356 27.00 16.52 1.39
CA GLY A 356 27.56 17.73 0.75
C GLY A 356 26.60 18.91 0.65
N GLU A 357 27.00 19.91 -0.12
CA GLU A 357 26.17 21.08 -0.43
C GLU A 357 25.40 20.81 -1.73
N GLY A 358 24.13 20.41 -1.61
CA GLY A 358 23.30 20.10 -2.76
C GLY A 358 21.86 19.74 -2.39
N SER A 359 20.95 19.94 -3.33
CA SER A 359 19.59 19.40 -3.31
C SER A 359 19.56 18.02 -4.01
N GLY A 360 18.49 17.25 -3.79
CA GLY A 360 18.32 15.94 -4.40
C GLY A 360 18.89 14.76 -3.61
N TYR A 361 19.29 13.73 -4.35
CA TYR A 361 19.59 12.40 -3.84
C TYR A 361 20.86 11.85 -4.49
N ILE A 362 21.60 11.05 -3.72
CA ILE A 362 22.74 10.26 -4.19
C ILE A 362 22.34 8.80 -4.05
N VAL A 363 22.60 8.01 -5.09
CA VAL A 363 22.48 6.56 -5.09
C VAL A 363 23.85 5.93 -5.31
N ASP A 364 24.17 4.96 -4.45
CA ASP A 364 25.27 4.04 -4.66
C ASP A 364 24.74 2.64 -4.94
N THR A 365 25.31 2.01 -5.95
CA THR A 365 25.10 0.60 -6.29
C THR A 365 26.45 -0.07 -6.53
N HIS A 366 26.44 -1.38 -6.77
CA HIS A 366 27.63 -2.09 -7.22
C HIS A 366 28.12 -1.68 -8.62
N ARG A 367 27.26 -1.02 -9.40
CA ARG A 367 27.53 -0.61 -10.79
C ARG A 367 28.09 0.81 -10.88
N GLY A 368 27.78 1.67 -9.92
CA GLY A 368 28.32 3.02 -9.88
C GLY A 368 27.62 3.93 -8.87
N ARG A 369 27.99 5.22 -8.92
CA ARG A 369 27.38 6.29 -8.13
C ARG A 369 26.71 7.30 -9.04
N LEU A 370 25.48 7.67 -8.71
CA LEU A 370 24.72 8.69 -9.43
C LEU A 370 24.08 9.68 -8.46
N GLN A 371 23.97 10.94 -8.89
CA GLN A 371 23.23 11.98 -8.18
C GLN A 371 22.11 12.49 -9.08
N PHE A 372 20.90 12.66 -8.53
CA PHE A 372 19.75 13.19 -9.24
C PHE A 372 18.92 14.14 -8.37
N SER A 373 18.20 15.06 -9.00
CA SER A 373 17.36 16.04 -8.33
C SER A 373 16.23 16.55 -9.24
N ARG A 374 15.17 17.10 -8.64
CA ARG A 374 14.13 17.84 -9.36
C ARG A 374 14.51 19.29 -9.69
N ASP A 375 15.69 19.74 -9.24
CA ASP A 375 16.16 21.10 -9.52
C ASP A 375 16.75 21.16 -10.93
N ALA A 376 16.00 21.75 -11.84
CA ALA A 376 16.34 21.85 -13.26
C ALA A 376 17.16 23.10 -13.60
N SER A 377 18.00 23.59 -12.68
CA SER A 377 18.88 24.75 -12.93
C SER A 377 19.91 24.52 -14.05
N GLY A 378 20.01 23.30 -14.58
CA GLY A 378 20.82 22.90 -15.73
C GLY A 378 20.07 22.01 -16.73
N PRO A 379 20.78 21.23 -17.58
CA PRO A 379 20.16 20.29 -18.49
C PRO A 379 19.23 19.32 -17.74
N SER A 380 18.02 19.14 -18.27
CA SER A 380 16.99 18.29 -17.67
C SER A 380 16.47 17.24 -18.64
N VAL A 381 16.19 16.08 -18.07
CA VAL A 381 15.55 14.93 -18.69
C VAL A 381 14.13 14.76 -18.16
N VAL A 382 13.30 14.03 -18.89
CA VAL A 382 11.93 13.68 -18.55
C VAL A 382 11.83 12.18 -18.50
N ASP A 383 11.36 11.64 -17.37
CA ASP A 383 11.12 10.20 -17.21
C ASP A 383 9.80 9.76 -17.86
N GLY A 384 9.55 8.44 -17.89
CA GLY A 384 8.32 7.85 -18.43
C GLY A 384 7.02 8.26 -17.70
N PHE A 385 7.11 8.91 -16.54
CA PHE A 385 6.00 9.40 -15.73
C PHE A 385 5.82 10.92 -15.82
N GLY A 386 6.60 11.60 -16.67
CA GLY A 386 6.57 13.05 -16.86
C GLY A 386 7.33 13.85 -15.79
N GLY A 387 8.07 13.18 -14.91
CA GLY A 387 8.96 13.80 -13.95
C GLY A 387 10.15 14.46 -14.65
N VAL A 388 10.45 15.70 -14.27
CA VAL A 388 11.59 16.45 -14.81
C VAL A 388 12.75 16.40 -13.83
N TRP A 389 13.90 15.93 -14.31
CA TRP A 389 15.06 15.63 -13.47
C TRP A 389 16.34 16.17 -14.06
N SER A 390 17.29 16.51 -13.18
CA SER A 390 18.69 16.68 -13.53
C SER A 390 19.51 15.62 -12.81
N TRP A 391 20.46 15.00 -13.51
CA TRP A 391 21.30 13.94 -12.96
C TRP A 391 22.75 14.05 -13.45
N SER A 392 23.67 13.44 -12.70
CA SER A 392 25.10 13.36 -13.03
C SER A 392 25.73 12.14 -12.36
N GLY A 393 26.85 11.65 -12.90
CA GLY A 393 27.52 10.45 -12.40
C GLY A 393 27.39 9.30 -13.38
N ASP A 394 27.42 8.08 -12.85
CA ASP A 394 27.41 6.85 -13.63
C ASP A 394 25.98 6.42 -13.99
N ALA A 395 25.64 6.42 -15.27
CA ALA A 395 24.34 5.99 -15.77
C ALA A 395 24.03 4.53 -15.42
N ASP A 396 25.05 3.68 -15.35
CA ASP A 396 24.90 2.25 -15.04
C ASP A 396 24.45 2.01 -13.59
N ALA A 397 24.63 3.00 -12.70
CA ALA A 397 24.14 2.92 -11.32
C ALA A 397 22.64 2.60 -11.27
N LEU A 398 21.86 3.25 -12.15
CA LEU A 398 20.41 3.06 -12.28
C LEU A 398 19.99 2.45 -13.64
N GLY A 399 20.93 1.88 -14.41
CA GLY A 399 20.66 1.31 -15.73
C GLY A 399 20.06 2.31 -16.72
N LEU A 400 20.47 3.58 -16.66
CA LEU A 400 19.83 4.68 -17.38
C LEU A 400 20.20 4.67 -18.86
N ARG A 401 19.18 4.87 -19.70
CA ARG A 401 19.30 5.14 -21.14
C ARG A 401 18.63 6.46 -21.45
N GLN A 402 19.40 7.38 -22.02
CA GLN A 402 18.91 8.70 -22.40
C GLN A 402 18.85 8.81 -23.93
N ASP A 403 17.68 9.21 -24.44
CA ASP A 403 17.49 9.60 -25.85
C ASP A 403 16.97 11.05 -25.91
N GLY A 404 17.85 11.96 -26.33
CA GLY A 404 17.57 13.40 -26.27
C GLY A 404 17.27 13.86 -24.84
N ARG A 405 16.01 14.25 -24.58
CA ARG A 405 15.52 14.62 -23.24
C ARG A 405 14.74 13.51 -22.54
N SER A 406 14.45 12.40 -23.21
CA SER A 406 13.79 11.26 -22.58
C SER A 406 14.80 10.44 -21.80
N ILE A 407 14.40 9.92 -20.64
CA ILE A 407 15.21 8.97 -19.87
C ILE A 407 14.37 7.78 -19.43
N GLU A 408 14.95 6.60 -19.58
CA GLU A 408 14.37 5.33 -19.19
C GLU A 408 15.41 4.50 -18.43
N SER A 409 14.96 3.51 -17.67
CA SER A 409 15.84 2.54 -17.02
C SER A 409 15.49 1.13 -17.46
N SER A 410 16.51 0.29 -17.67
CA SER A 410 16.31 -1.14 -17.93
C SER A 410 16.00 -1.94 -16.66
N ASP A 411 16.35 -1.39 -15.50
CA ASP A 411 16.43 -2.14 -14.24
C ASP A 411 15.33 -1.72 -13.27
N TYR A 412 14.92 -0.44 -13.31
CA TYR A 412 13.91 0.14 -12.43
C TYR A 412 12.76 0.74 -13.22
N PRO A 413 11.49 0.41 -12.89
CA PRO A 413 10.35 0.99 -13.59
C PRO A 413 10.31 2.52 -13.49
N ASN A 414 10.64 3.07 -12.31
CA ASN A 414 10.68 4.50 -12.02
C ASN A 414 11.97 4.85 -11.24
N PRO A 415 13.10 5.07 -11.93
CA PRO A 415 14.43 5.14 -11.29
C PRO A 415 14.65 6.36 -10.39
N PHE A 416 13.81 7.40 -10.51
CA PHE A 416 13.96 8.66 -9.77
C PHE A 416 12.84 8.93 -8.76
N GLU A 417 11.96 7.96 -8.51
CA GLU A 417 10.81 8.11 -7.60
C GLU A 417 11.14 8.66 -6.21
#